data_AF-A0A950IH34-F1
#
_entry.id   AF-A0A950IH34-F1
#
_cell.length_a   1.000
_cell.length_b   1.000
_cell.length_c   1.000
_cell.angle_alpha   90.00
_cell.angle_beta   90.00
_cell.angle_gamma   90.00
#
_symmetry.space_group_name_H-M   'P 1'
#
loop_
_entity.id
_entity.type
_entity.pdbx_description
1 polymer ?
#
loop_
_entity_poly.entity_id
_entity_poly.type
_entity_poly.pdbx_seq_one_letter_code
_entity_poly.pdbx_strand_id
1 'polypeptide(L)'
;NVYFVTGNGPFNGATSWAMSVMKVPPNLDISKATSFTPGTWSQDSSEDDDLASGGAMLLPDQSGAYAHLLITGGKCRNYGDGPCLKYILNRDRLGGAQATPNPYPNGTQPPAPALWQADTAGAMWGGPAYFATTSGQYVLYGGGLSGYTYTNPMLSTYALTASPVGLRLLSSASYANGCLECRSGGSQPVVSSNGMQPGTAVVWVVQTPGGSGGTITLYAFNPSTMATLYQGAAGQWLKSPGTTYQGGAMVSPLVANGKVYVPAQEQVTVFGLRGAALAGTKPSTVTLAPPTTALAATARGHAAAPHRVLGRIVALTGARFTLRTRAGALLQVDASEAIRSGDFSAPLFVGKPVLVTGTRVGGVFHAVSVSRADSLQGGPDS
;
A
#
# COMPACT_ATOMS: atom_id res chain seq x y z
N ASN A 1 -17.05 11.19 8.76
CA ASN A 1 -15.80 11.09 9.53
C ASN A 1 -14.68 10.68 8.60
N VAL A 2 -13.47 11.19 8.83
CA VAL A 2 -12.25 10.76 8.16
C VAL A 2 -11.45 9.93 9.16
N TYR A 3 -10.89 8.81 8.70
CA TYR A 3 -10.03 7.94 9.50
C TYR A 3 -8.64 7.91 8.88
N PHE A 4 -7.62 7.97 9.72
CA PHE A 4 -6.24 7.79 9.32
C PHE A 4 -5.43 7.17 10.46
N VAL A 5 -4.27 6.64 10.12
CA VAL A 5 -3.37 6.00 11.09
C VAL A 5 -2.04 6.74 11.06
N THR A 6 -1.47 6.97 12.22
CA THR A 6 -0.18 7.65 12.40
C THR A 6 0.93 6.64 12.71
N GLY A 7 2.16 6.99 12.34
CA GLY A 7 3.34 6.15 12.51
C GLY A 7 4.21 6.60 13.69
N ASN A 8 5.52 6.42 13.55
CA ASN A 8 6.52 6.83 14.53
C ASN A 8 6.38 8.31 14.94
N GLY A 9 6.57 8.60 16.23
CA GLY A 9 6.64 9.95 16.74
C GLY A 9 6.40 10.05 18.24
N PRO A 10 6.29 11.28 18.77
CA PRO A 10 5.87 11.51 20.14
C PRO A 10 4.37 11.26 20.32
N PHE A 11 3.98 10.87 21.54
CA PHE A 11 2.58 10.78 21.96
C PHE A 11 2.35 11.60 23.23
N ASN A 12 1.32 12.45 23.20
CA ASN A 12 0.80 13.14 24.38
C ASN A 12 -0.74 13.11 24.45
N GLY A 13 -1.40 12.49 23.47
CA GLY A 13 -2.86 12.37 23.41
C GLY A 13 -3.64 13.65 23.09
N ALA A 14 -2.96 14.79 22.89
CA ALA A 14 -3.59 16.11 22.73
C ALA A 14 -3.14 16.89 21.49
N THR A 15 -1.85 16.84 21.15
CA THR A 15 -1.28 17.47 19.94
C THR A 15 -0.36 16.52 19.18
N SER A 16 -0.11 15.33 19.75
CA SER A 16 0.78 14.32 19.21
C SER A 16 0.20 12.95 19.50
N TRP A 17 -0.04 12.20 18.43
CA TRP A 17 -0.71 10.91 18.46
C TRP A 17 0.12 9.90 17.66
N ALA A 18 1.32 9.55 18.11
CA ALA A 18 2.06 8.47 17.48
C ALA A 18 1.31 7.13 17.56
N MET A 19 1.52 6.26 16.58
CA MET A 19 0.93 4.92 16.49
C MET A 19 -0.57 4.87 16.81
N SER A 20 -1.35 5.79 16.26
CA SER A 20 -2.74 5.98 16.64
C SER A 20 -3.67 5.87 15.45
N VAL A 21 -4.83 5.25 15.64
CA VAL A 21 -5.97 5.41 14.73
C VAL A 21 -6.71 6.67 15.14
N MET A 22 -6.84 7.60 14.21
CA MET A 22 -7.50 8.89 14.41
C MET A 22 -8.84 8.90 13.69
N LYS A 23 -9.88 9.43 14.35
CA LYS A 23 -11.19 9.73 13.77
C LYS A 23 -11.45 11.22 13.93
N VAL A 24 -11.65 11.90 12.81
CA VAL A 24 -11.92 13.36 12.77
C VAL A 24 -13.19 13.66 11.96
N PRO A 25 -13.85 14.80 12.18
CA PRO A 25 -14.94 15.25 11.32
C PRO A 25 -14.46 15.52 9.87
N PRO A 26 -15.36 15.55 8.88
CA PRO A 26 -15.01 15.77 7.47
C PRO A 26 -14.26 17.07 7.18
N ASN A 27 -14.43 18.09 8.02
CA ASN A 27 -13.70 19.36 7.92
C ASN A 27 -12.28 19.30 8.55
N LEU A 28 -11.82 18.11 8.98
CA LEU A 28 -10.51 17.85 9.56
C LEU A 28 -10.20 18.66 10.84
N ASP A 29 -11.23 19.08 11.57
CA ASP A 29 -11.07 19.75 12.86
C ASP A 29 -10.51 18.79 13.91
N ILE A 30 -9.18 18.84 14.10
CA ILE A 30 -8.42 17.98 15.03
C ILE A 30 -8.84 18.18 16.49
N SER A 31 -9.40 19.33 16.86
CA SER A 31 -9.88 19.55 18.23
C SER A 31 -11.04 18.63 18.61
N LYS A 32 -11.71 18.05 17.60
CA LYS A 32 -12.79 17.07 17.74
C LYS A 32 -12.33 15.64 17.43
N ALA A 33 -11.02 15.40 17.40
CA ALA A 33 -10.48 14.07 17.16
C ALA A 33 -10.82 13.13 18.32
N THR A 34 -11.13 11.88 17.97
CA THR A 34 -11.05 10.75 18.91
C THR A 34 -9.99 9.79 18.39
N SER A 35 -9.36 9.04 19.29
CA SER A 35 -8.26 8.16 18.92
C SER A 35 -8.37 6.80 19.59
N PHE A 36 -7.67 5.84 18.99
CA PHE A 36 -7.19 4.63 19.64
C PHE A 36 -5.67 4.64 19.56
N THR A 37 -5.00 4.32 20.67
CA THR A 37 -3.53 4.19 20.71
C THR A 37 -3.18 2.88 21.42
N PRO A 38 -2.48 1.93 20.77
CA PRO A 38 -2.02 0.71 21.40
C PRO A 38 -1.18 0.96 22.66
N GLY A 39 -1.22 0.02 23.60
CA GLY A 39 -0.37 0.10 24.79
C GLY A 39 1.12 -0.05 24.48
N THR A 40 1.45 -0.61 23.31
CA THR A 40 2.81 -0.80 22.78
C THR A 40 3.35 0.43 22.04
N TRP A 41 2.58 1.52 21.90
CA TRP A 41 2.91 2.64 21.00
C TRP A 41 4.34 3.17 21.15
N SER A 42 4.86 3.24 22.38
CA SER A 42 6.20 3.80 22.65
C SER A 42 7.29 2.87 22.16
N GLN A 43 7.09 1.56 22.33
CA GLN A 43 8.00 0.55 21.84
C GLN A 43 7.97 0.51 20.32
N ASP A 44 6.78 0.34 19.74
CA ASP A 44 6.54 0.33 18.30
C ASP A 44 7.16 1.59 17.65
N SER A 45 7.02 2.75 18.31
CA SER A 45 7.59 4.00 17.84
C SER A 45 9.10 4.09 17.94
N SER A 46 9.73 3.46 18.94
CA SER A 46 11.20 3.43 19.04
C SER A 46 11.82 2.41 18.09
N GLU A 47 11.06 1.38 17.75
CA GLU A 47 11.49 0.25 16.94
C GLU A 47 11.06 0.37 15.47
N ASP A 48 10.69 1.56 14.98
CA ASP A 48 10.32 1.68 13.57
C ASP A 48 9.25 0.63 13.16
N ASP A 49 8.23 0.42 14.00
CA ASP A 49 7.12 -0.53 13.83
C ASP A 49 5.81 0.26 13.61
N ASP A 50 5.82 1.08 12.55
CA ASP A 50 4.72 1.95 12.13
C ASP A 50 3.35 1.26 12.01
N LEU A 51 2.45 1.55 12.94
CA LEU A 51 1.03 1.21 12.84
C LEU A 51 0.42 1.72 11.52
N ALA A 52 0.85 2.90 11.05
CA ALA A 52 0.38 3.51 9.81
C ALA A 52 0.66 2.68 8.54
N SER A 53 1.60 1.74 8.56
CA SER A 53 1.98 0.99 7.34
C SER A 53 0.87 0.11 6.78
N GLY A 54 -0.13 -0.27 7.59
CA GLY A 54 -1.30 -1.01 7.11
C GLY A 54 -2.61 -0.22 7.07
N GLY A 55 -2.58 1.03 7.55
CA GLY A 55 -3.75 1.90 7.55
C GLY A 55 -4.94 1.36 8.35
N ALA A 56 -6.09 2.00 8.14
CA ALA A 56 -7.35 1.65 8.79
C ALA A 56 -8.35 1.16 7.75
N MET A 57 -8.82 -0.07 7.90
CA MET A 57 -9.88 -0.62 7.05
C MET A 57 -11.21 -0.56 7.79
N LEU A 58 -12.13 0.25 7.25
CA LEU A 58 -13.50 0.30 7.73
C LEU A 58 -14.25 -0.93 7.24
N LEU A 59 -14.92 -1.63 8.14
CA LEU A 59 -15.75 -2.77 7.80
C LEU A 59 -17.19 -2.30 7.49
N PRO A 60 -17.94 -3.03 6.65
CA PRO A 60 -19.39 -2.87 6.57
C PRO A 60 -20.03 -3.00 7.96
N ASP A 61 -21.25 -2.50 8.11
CA ASP A 61 -21.93 -2.56 9.40
C ASP A 61 -22.21 -4.00 9.79
N GLN A 62 -21.87 -4.33 11.03
CA GLN A 62 -21.96 -5.66 11.58
C GLN A 62 -23.28 -5.86 12.31
N SER A 63 -23.80 -7.08 12.28
CA SER A 63 -24.85 -7.49 13.20
C SER A 63 -24.26 -7.72 14.59
N GLY A 64 -24.89 -7.21 15.64
CA GLY A 64 -24.50 -7.48 17.03
C GLY A 64 -24.32 -6.22 17.86
N ALA A 65 -23.60 -6.33 18.98
CA ALA A 65 -23.42 -5.24 19.94
C ALA A 65 -22.60 -4.06 19.39
N TYR A 66 -21.75 -4.31 18.39
CA TYR A 66 -20.86 -3.31 17.80
C TYR A 66 -21.04 -3.26 16.28
N ALA A 67 -21.95 -2.42 15.82
CA ALA A 67 -22.26 -2.30 14.39
C ALA A 67 -21.07 -1.74 13.59
N HIS A 68 -20.36 -0.76 14.14
CA HIS A 68 -19.41 0.02 13.39
C HIS A 68 -17.98 -0.41 13.71
N LEU A 69 -17.46 -1.39 12.96
CA LEU A 69 -16.10 -1.90 13.18
C LEU A 69 -15.06 -1.32 12.21
N LEU A 70 -13.82 -1.29 12.69
CA LEU A 70 -12.61 -0.98 11.93
C LEU A 70 -11.55 -2.01 12.30
N ILE A 71 -10.76 -2.44 11.33
CA ILE A 71 -9.56 -3.25 11.58
C ILE A 71 -8.30 -2.48 11.19
N THR A 72 -7.26 -2.60 12.01
CA THR A 72 -5.96 -1.99 11.78
C THR A 72 -4.85 -2.95 12.18
N GLY A 73 -3.71 -2.80 11.51
CA GLY A 73 -2.45 -3.46 11.78
C GLY A 73 -1.41 -2.73 10.97
N GLY A 74 -0.16 -2.75 11.41
CA GLY A 74 0.89 -2.04 10.70
C GLY A 74 2.17 -2.83 10.61
N LYS A 75 3.23 -2.08 10.32
CA LYS A 75 4.57 -2.60 10.28
C LYS A 75 4.89 -3.20 11.63
N CYS A 76 5.42 -4.41 11.61
CA CYS A 76 5.90 -5.07 12.81
C CYS A 76 7.09 -5.94 12.47
N ARG A 77 8.10 -5.90 13.33
CA ARG A 77 9.27 -6.76 13.25
C ARG A 77 9.25 -7.75 14.41
N ASN A 78 9.08 -9.04 14.10
CA ASN A 78 9.09 -10.10 15.11
C ASN A 78 10.53 -10.51 15.49
N TYR A 79 11.40 -9.53 15.84
CA TYR A 79 12.80 -9.75 16.24
C TYR A 79 12.94 -10.07 17.73
N GLY A 80 12.06 -10.89 18.31
CA GLY A 80 12.08 -11.12 19.76
C GLY A 80 11.69 -9.90 20.62
N ASP A 81 11.29 -8.80 19.97
CA ASP A 81 10.99 -7.51 20.60
C ASP A 81 9.50 -7.36 20.96
N GLY A 82 8.57 -8.07 20.32
CA GLY A 82 7.15 -8.00 20.69
C GLY A 82 6.21 -8.68 19.69
N PRO A 83 4.91 -8.81 20.04
CA PRO A 83 3.90 -9.41 19.17
C PRO A 83 3.49 -8.51 18.00
N CYS A 84 3.22 -9.10 16.83
CA CYS A 84 2.68 -8.38 15.68
C CYS A 84 1.16 -8.20 15.75
N LEU A 85 0.74 -7.36 16.70
CA LEU A 85 -0.66 -7.16 17.03
C LEU A 85 -1.47 -6.56 15.87
N LYS A 86 -2.68 -7.10 15.71
CA LYS A 86 -3.77 -6.57 14.90
C LYS A 86 -4.92 -6.22 15.83
N TYR A 87 -5.70 -5.20 15.48
CA TYR A 87 -6.75 -4.67 16.34
C TYR A 87 -8.06 -4.54 15.60
N ILE A 88 -9.16 -4.98 16.22
CA ILE A 88 -10.52 -4.61 15.82
C ILE A 88 -11.05 -3.59 16.83
N LEU A 89 -11.51 -2.45 16.31
CA LEU A 89 -11.92 -1.28 17.08
C LEU A 89 -13.39 -0.95 16.83
N ASN A 90 -14.05 -0.37 17.84
CA ASN A 90 -15.37 0.23 17.68
C ASN A 90 -15.22 1.68 17.17
N ARG A 91 -15.72 1.97 15.97
CA ARG A 91 -15.71 3.31 15.39
C ARG A 91 -16.55 4.32 16.19
N ASP A 92 -17.54 3.86 16.94
CA ASP A 92 -18.37 4.74 17.78
C ASP A 92 -17.63 5.20 19.03
N ARG A 93 -16.65 4.41 19.49
CA ARG A 93 -15.84 4.71 20.66
C ARG A 93 -14.46 4.09 20.54
N LEU A 94 -13.53 4.84 19.93
CA LEU A 94 -12.14 4.41 19.79
C LEU A 94 -11.40 4.30 21.13
N GLY A 95 -11.89 5.00 22.18
CA GLY A 95 -11.55 4.72 23.57
C GLY A 95 -10.18 5.19 24.07
N GLY A 96 -9.36 5.85 23.24
CA GLY A 96 -8.13 6.52 23.64
C GLY A 96 -6.92 5.60 23.75
N ALA A 97 -5.97 5.97 24.61
CA ALA A 97 -4.77 5.18 24.84
C ALA A 97 -5.06 3.97 25.73
N GLN A 98 -4.56 2.81 25.30
CA GLN A 98 -4.64 1.58 26.08
C GLN A 98 -3.63 1.61 27.22
N ALA A 99 -4.12 1.36 28.44
CA ALA A 99 -3.33 1.52 29.66
C ALA A 99 -2.21 0.46 29.84
N THR A 100 -2.30 -0.68 29.15
CA THR A 100 -1.28 -1.73 29.22
C THR A 100 -0.96 -2.28 27.81
N PRO A 101 0.33 -2.54 27.51
CA PRO A 101 0.68 -3.54 26.50
C PRO A 101 0.06 -4.84 27.01
N ASN A 102 -0.97 -5.36 26.35
CA ASN A 102 -1.56 -6.62 26.77
C ASN A 102 -0.60 -7.71 26.28
N PRO A 103 0.17 -8.36 27.17
CA PRO A 103 1.16 -9.33 26.74
C PRO A 103 0.45 -10.67 26.57
N TYR A 104 -0.39 -10.79 25.54
CA TYR A 104 -1.10 -12.01 25.15
C TYR A 104 -2.32 -12.36 26.03
N PRO A 105 -3.51 -12.35 25.42
CA PRO A 105 -4.24 -13.60 25.43
C PRO A 105 -4.78 -13.94 24.04
N ASN A 106 -4.64 -15.21 23.73
CA ASN A 106 -5.18 -15.91 22.58
C ASN A 106 -6.69 -15.61 22.40
N GLY A 107 -7.04 -14.54 21.68
CA GLY A 107 -8.42 -14.22 21.30
C GLY A 107 -9.42 -13.86 22.41
N THR A 108 -9.00 -13.57 23.66
CA THR A 108 -9.93 -13.03 24.66
C THR A 108 -10.04 -11.50 24.52
N GLN A 109 -11.23 -10.93 24.77
CA GLN A 109 -11.44 -9.47 24.67
C GLN A 109 -10.38 -8.75 25.52
N PRO A 110 -9.55 -7.87 24.92
CA PRO A 110 -8.70 -7.01 25.72
C PRO A 110 -9.56 -6.03 26.55
N PRO A 111 -9.08 -5.57 27.72
CA PRO A 111 -9.71 -4.42 28.36
C PRO A 111 -9.65 -3.24 27.38
N ALA A 112 -10.71 -2.43 27.36
CA ALA A 112 -10.86 -1.26 26.50
C ALA A 112 -9.52 -0.51 26.33
N PRO A 113 -9.16 -0.13 25.10
CA PRO A 113 -10.09 0.34 24.07
C PRO A 113 -10.31 -0.57 22.85
N ALA A 114 -9.47 -1.57 22.60
CA ALA A 114 -9.70 -2.52 21.50
C ALA A 114 -10.84 -3.50 21.84
N LEU A 115 -11.64 -3.90 20.84
CA LEU A 115 -12.62 -4.98 21.03
C LEU A 115 -12.00 -6.36 20.90
N TRP A 116 -10.95 -6.45 20.07
CA TRP A 116 -10.15 -7.66 19.87
C TRP A 116 -8.73 -7.25 19.48
N GLN A 117 -7.75 -8.03 19.92
CA GLN A 117 -6.40 -7.96 19.40
C GLN A 117 -5.71 -9.32 19.48
N ALA A 118 -4.83 -9.63 18.53
CA ALA A 118 -3.96 -10.80 18.60
C ALA A 118 -2.73 -10.63 17.70
N ASP A 119 -1.70 -11.42 17.98
CA ASP A 119 -0.56 -11.62 17.07
C ASP A 119 -0.99 -12.58 15.96
N THR A 120 -1.31 -12.02 14.79
CA THR A 120 -1.74 -12.80 13.62
C THR A 120 -0.98 -12.38 12.39
N ALA A 121 -0.69 -13.36 11.53
CA ALA A 121 0.05 -13.24 10.28
C ALA A 121 1.52 -12.77 10.40
N GLY A 122 2.04 -12.62 11.63
CA GLY A 122 3.46 -12.35 11.88
C GLY A 122 3.93 -10.99 11.37
N ALA A 123 5.23 -10.92 11.05
CA ALA A 123 5.90 -9.70 10.60
C ALA A 123 5.40 -9.27 9.22
N MET A 124 4.96 -8.01 9.12
CA MET A 124 4.42 -7.45 7.89
C MET A 124 4.72 -5.96 7.80
N TRP A 125 4.52 -5.38 6.61
CA TRP A 125 4.70 -3.99 6.20
C TRP A 125 3.52 -3.61 5.30
N GLY A 126 2.32 -3.93 5.74
CA GLY A 126 1.12 -3.86 4.93
C GLY A 126 -0.13 -3.87 5.79
N GLY A 127 -1.26 -3.93 5.09
CA GLY A 127 -2.59 -3.83 5.65
C GLY A 127 -3.50 -4.90 5.07
N PRO A 128 -4.66 -5.13 5.71
CA PRO A 128 -5.50 -6.24 5.35
C PRO A 128 -6.15 -6.09 3.97
N ALA A 129 -6.74 -7.19 3.48
CA ALA A 129 -7.88 -7.15 2.55
C ALA A 129 -9.14 -7.71 3.22
N TYR A 130 -10.31 -7.32 2.71
CA TYR A 130 -11.60 -7.82 3.18
C TYR A 130 -12.45 -8.31 2.01
N PHE A 131 -13.22 -9.37 2.24
CA PHE A 131 -14.33 -9.74 1.38
C PHE A 131 -15.43 -10.41 2.18
N ALA A 132 -16.63 -10.45 1.61
CA ALA A 132 -17.77 -11.14 2.19
C ALA A 132 -18.43 -12.04 1.16
N THR A 133 -19.06 -13.09 1.66
CA THR A 133 -19.96 -13.95 0.92
C THR A 133 -21.26 -14.10 1.69
N THR A 134 -22.27 -14.70 1.08
CA THR A 134 -23.50 -15.09 1.81
C THR A 134 -23.21 -16.05 2.98
N SER A 135 -22.05 -16.70 3.00
CA SER A 135 -21.62 -17.64 4.04
C SER A 135 -20.78 -16.99 5.15
N GLY A 136 -20.38 -15.73 5.02
CA GLY A 136 -19.59 -15.07 6.05
C GLY A 136 -18.70 -13.94 5.55
N GLN A 137 -17.97 -13.34 6.49
CA GLN A 137 -17.06 -12.23 6.26
C GLN A 137 -15.64 -12.65 6.59
N TYR A 138 -14.68 -12.16 5.81
CA TYR A 138 -13.31 -12.62 5.87
C TYR A 138 -12.32 -11.47 5.74
N VAL A 139 -11.21 -11.61 6.46
CA VAL A 139 -10.08 -10.69 6.43
C VAL A 139 -8.83 -11.47 6.02
N LEU A 140 -7.99 -10.86 5.21
CA LEU A 140 -6.70 -11.41 4.81
C LEU A 140 -5.57 -10.56 5.35
N TYR A 141 -4.51 -11.22 5.79
CA TYR A 141 -3.23 -10.61 6.10
C TYR A 141 -2.11 -11.47 5.54
N GLY A 142 -1.11 -10.82 4.95
CA GLY A 142 0.18 -11.40 4.62
C GLY A 142 1.22 -11.06 5.69
N GLY A 143 2.22 -11.93 5.86
CA GLY A 143 3.40 -11.64 6.66
C GLY A 143 4.36 -12.83 6.73
N GLY A 144 5.33 -12.80 7.64
CA GLY A 144 6.31 -13.86 7.85
C GLY A 144 6.46 -14.23 9.32
N LEU A 145 6.71 -15.52 9.59
CA LEU A 145 7.07 -15.98 10.93
C LEU A 145 8.55 -15.66 11.23
N SER A 146 8.80 -15.31 12.49
CA SER A 146 10.01 -14.75 13.13
C SER A 146 11.39 -15.26 12.62
N GLY A 147 12.38 -14.35 12.64
CA GLY A 147 13.81 -14.60 12.37
C GLY A 147 14.35 -13.86 11.13
N TYR A 148 15.66 -13.52 11.12
CA TYR A 148 16.36 -12.94 9.94
C TYR A 148 16.22 -13.80 8.67
N THR A 149 15.87 -15.07 8.84
CA THR A 149 15.42 -15.98 7.80
C THR A 149 13.93 -15.84 7.59
N TYR A 150 13.53 -15.32 6.44
CA TYR A 150 12.15 -15.33 5.91
C TYR A 150 11.64 -16.76 5.68
N THR A 151 11.58 -17.58 6.73
CA THR A 151 11.12 -18.95 6.69
C THR A 151 9.64 -18.97 7.00
N ASN A 152 8.86 -19.45 6.03
CA ASN A 152 7.41 -19.60 6.09
C ASN A 152 6.62 -18.27 6.02
N PRO A 153 6.72 -17.57 4.88
CA PRO A 153 5.98 -16.35 4.68
C PRO A 153 4.52 -16.71 4.36
N MET A 154 3.56 -16.30 5.18
CA MET A 154 2.18 -16.75 5.11
C MET A 154 1.25 -15.66 4.60
N LEU A 155 0.41 -15.99 3.62
CA LEU A 155 -0.84 -15.27 3.38
C LEU A 155 -1.96 -16.07 4.06
N SER A 156 -2.69 -15.43 4.95
CA SER A 156 -3.69 -16.09 5.81
C SER A 156 -5.06 -15.45 5.64
N THR A 157 -6.09 -16.30 5.55
CA THR A 157 -7.50 -15.89 5.62
C THR A 157 -8.02 -16.15 7.03
N TYR A 158 -8.74 -15.17 7.57
CA TYR A 158 -9.42 -15.24 8.84
C TYR A 158 -10.93 -15.03 8.63
N ALA A 159 -11.76 -15.81 9.31
CA ALA A 159 -13.17 -15.50 9.48
C ALA A 159 -13.31 -14.36 10.50
N LEU A 160 -14.06 -13.33 10.13
CA LEU A 160 -14.48 -12.26 11.03
C LEU A 160 -15.74 -12.69 11.77
N THR A 161 -15.71 -12.67 13.11
CA THR A 161 -16.87 -12.85 13.97
C THR A 161 -17.26 -11.52 14.61
N ALA A 162 -18.56 -11.24 14.69
CA ALA A 162 -19.09 -10.02 15.32
C ALA A 162 -19.53 -10.24 16.79
N SER A 163 -19.71 -11.50 17.21
CA SER A 163 -20.09 -11.87 18.58
C SER A 163 -19.57 -13.27 18.95
N PRO A 164 -18.48 -13.37 19.75
CA PRO A 164 -17.61 -12.26 20.14
C PRO A 164 -16.89 -11.64 18.94
N VAL A 165 -16.50 -10.37 19.05
CA VAL A 165 -15.70 -9.71 18.02
C VAL A 165 -14.33 -10.37 17.94
N GLY A 166 -13.92 -10.79 16.75
CA GLY A 166 -12.59 -11.38 16.58
C GLY A 166 -12.31 -11.96 15.21
N LEU A 167 -11.08 -12.44 15.06
CA LEU A 167 -10.61 -13.17 13.89
C LEU A 167 -10.28 -14.61 14.25
N ARG A 168 -10.73 -15.55 13.41
CA ARG A 168 -10.39 -16.97 13.50
C ARG A 168 -9.69 -17.43 12.23
N LEU A 169 -8.48 -17.95 12.36
CA LEU A 169 -7.71 -18.47 11.22
C LEU A 169 -8.50 -19.58 10.50
N LEU A 170 -8.56 -19.51 9.17
CA LEU A 170 -9.18 -20.54 8.33
C LEU A 170 -8.14 -21.32 7.54
N SER A 171 -7.26 -20.59 6.86
CA SER A 171 -6.27 -21.18 5.95
C SER A 171 -5.08 -20.25 5.81
N SER A 172 -3.91 -20.82 5.56
CA SER A 172 -2.69 -20.10 5.24
C SER A 172 -1.95 -20.81 4.12
N ALA A 173 -1.29 -20.05 3.25
CA ALA A 173 -0.32 -20.60 2.30
C ALA A 173 1.04 -19.94 2.42
N SER A 174 2.05 -20.78 2.25
CA SER A 174 3.45 -20.40 2.07
C SER A 174 3.79 -20.34 0.59
N TYR A 175 4.82 -19.58 0.23
CA TYR A 175 5.34 -19.50 -1.14
C TYR A 175 6.85 -19.63 -1.14
N ALA A 176 7.37 -20.18 -2.23
CA ALA A 176 8.79 -20.35 -2.41
C ALA A 176 9.43 -18.95 -2.58
N ASN A 177 10.28 -18.58 -1.61
CA ASN A 177 11.29 -17.52 -1.74
C ASN A 177 10.86 -16.06 -1.50
N GLY A 178 10.05 -15.73 -0.49
CA GLY A 178 9.87 -14.30 -0.22
C GLY A 178 9.00 -13.94 0.96
N CYS A 179 8.44 -12.75 0.91
CA CYS A 179 7.29 -12.35 1.71
C CYS A 179 6.35 -11.50 0.82
N LEU A 180 5.05 -11.49 1.11
CA LEU A 180 3.99 -10.86 0.31
C LEU A 180 3.60 -9.52 0.89
N GLU A 181 3.82 -9.25 2.17
CA GLU A 181 3.64 -7.92 2.76
C GLU A 181 4.90 -7.53 3.51
N CYS A 182 6.09 -7.63 2.91
CA CYS A 182 7.34 -7.28 3.57
C CYS A 182 8.03 -6.08 2.94
N ARG A 183 8.87 -5.41 3.75
CA ARG A 183 9.60 -4.18 3.40
C ARG A 183 10.28 -4.20 2.04
N SER A 184 10.78 -5.35 1.63
CA SER A 184 11.51 -5.55 0.39
C SER A 184 10.90 -6.70 -0.42
N GLY A 185 9.62 -6.99 -0.24
CA GLY A 185 8.99 -8.14 -0.87
C GLY A 185 7.48 -8.02 -0.79
N GLY A 186 6.86 -7.84 -1.95
CA GLY A 186 5.43 -8.02 -2.12
C GLY A 186 4.56 -6.77 -2.10
N SER A 187 3.27 -6.99 -1.85
CA SER A 187 2.14 -6.07 -1.95
C SER A 187 1.01 -6.35 -0.95
N GLN A 188 0.21 -5.33 -0.61
CA GLN A 188 -1.07 -5.56 0.08
C GLN A 188 -2.00 -6.44 -0.79
N PRO A 189 -2.70 -7.42 -0.18
CA PRO A 189 -3.62 -8.29 -0.89
C PRO A 189 -4.80 -7.51 -1.46
N VAL A 190 -5.30 -7.99 -2.60
CA VAL A 190 -6.51 -7.47 -3.24
C VAL A 190 -7.43 -8.64 -3.51
N VAL A 191 -8.72 -8.48 -3.24
CA VAL A 191 -9.72 -9.53 -3.49
C VAL A 191 -10.66 -9.07 -4.60
N SER A 192 -10.96 -9.97 -5.53
CA SER A 192 -12.07 -9.83 -6.47
C SER A 192 -13.07 -10.96 -6.28
N SER A 193 -14.36 -10.69 -6.41
CA SER A 193 -15.42 -11.70 -6.34
C SER A 193 -16.61 -11.30 -7.22
N ASN A 194 -17.51 -12.24 -7.51
CA ASN A 194 -18.80 -11.93 -8.11
C ASN A 194 -19.81 -11.57 -7.01
N GLY A 195 -19.69 -10.33 -6.49
CA GLY A 195 -20.45 -9.89 -5.33
C GLY A 195 -20.20 -10.79 -4.12
N MET A 196 -21.27 -11.22 -3.45
CA MET A 196 -21.23 -12.10 -2.28
C MET A 196 -21.35 -13.59 -2.62
N GLN A 197 -21.23 -13.99 -3.89
CA GLN A 197 -21.38 -15.39 -4.28
C GLN A 197 -20.22 -16.26 -3.75
N PRO A 198 -20.50 -17.29 -2.93
CA PRO A 198 -19.48 -18.22 -2.45
C PRO A 198 -18.71 -18.88 -3.60
N GLY A 199 -17.42 -19.13 -3.40
CA GLY A 199 -16.56 -19.82 -4.38
C GLY A 199 -16.09 -18.96 -5.56
N THR A 200 -16.52 -17.70 -5.67
CA THR A 200 -16.11 -16.78 -6.75
C THR A 200 -14.96 -15.86 -6.38
N ALA A 201 -14.63 -15.78 -5.09
CA ALA A 201 -13.58 -14.89 -4.60
C ALA A 201 -12.19 -15.41 -4.97
N VAL A 202 -11.32 -14.49 -5.40
CA VAL A 202 -9.92 -14.72 -5.75
C VAL A 202 -9.07 -13.68 -5.05
N VAL A 203 -8.03 -14.14 -4.38
CA VAL A 203 -7.04 -13.28 -3.73
C VAL A 203 -5.88 -13.05 -4.67
N TRP A 204 -5.53 -11.80 -4.90
CA TRP A 204 -4.43 -11.38 -5.76
C TRP A 204 -3.37 -10.71 -4.91
N VAL A 205 -2.13 -11.14 -5.14
CA VAL A 205 -0.95 -10.56 -4.50
C VAL A 205 0.19 -10.56 -5.50
N VAL A 206 1.07 -9.58 -5.35
CA VAL A 206 2.28 -9.47 -6.15
C VAL A 206 3.47 -9.78 -5.26
N GLN A 207 4.40 -10.60 -5.74
CA GLN A 207 5.73 -10.77 -5.16
C GLN A 207 6.71 -9.90 -5.95
N THR A 208 7.45 -9.05 -5.25
CA THR A 208 8.51 -8.22 -5.85
C THR A 208 9.88 -8.85 -5.57
N PRO A 209 10.88 -8.61 -6.42
CA PRO A 209 12.21 -9.23 -6.29
C PRO A 209 13.08 -8.59 -5.20
N GLY A 210 12.54 -7.64 -4.45
CA GLY A 210 13.23 -6.91 -3.39
C GLY A 210 14.40 -6.05 -3.83
N GLY A 211 15.33 -5.83 -2.90
CA GLY A 211 16.44 -4.87 -3.02
C GLY A 211 17.51 -5.21 -4.07
N SER A 212 17.42 -6.39 -4.72
CA SER A 212 18.28 -6.81 -5.82
C SER A 212 17.69 -6.53 -7.21
N GLY A 213 16.38 -6.27 -7.31
CA GLY A 213 15.70 -6.13 -8.60
C GLY A 213 15.51 -7.50 -9.25
N GLY A 214 14.69 -7.55 -10.30
CA GLY A 214 14.32 -8.79 -10.98
C GLY A 214 12.83 -8.92 -11.26
N THR A 215 12.33 -10.15 -11.33
CA THR A 215 10.96 -10.44 -11.75
C THR A 215 9.92 -10.06 -10.70
N ILE A 216 8.90 -9.32 -11.13
CA ILE A 216 7.64 -9.18 -10.40
C ILE A 216 6.74 -10.35 -10.79
N THR A 217 6.18 -11.06 -9.80
CA THR A 217 5.31 -12.23 -10.03
C THR A 217 3.93 -11.97 -9.45
N LEU A 218 2.88 -12.14 -10.26
CA LEU A 218 1.50 -12.15 -9.80
C LEU A 218 1.14 -13.54 -9.32
N TYR A 219 0.49 -13.62 -8.15
CA TYR A 219 -0.16 -14.82 -7.64
C TYR A 219 -1.66 -14.60 -7.49
N ALA A 220 -2.42 -15.67 -7.70
CA ALA A 220 -3.83 -15.76 -7.39
C ALA A 220 -4.08 -16.97 -6.48
N PHE A 221 -4.89 -16.80 -5.43
CA PHE A 221 -5.24 -17.86 -4.48
C PHE A 221 -6.74 -18.00 -4.29
N ASN A 222 -7.17 -19.23 -4.00
CA ASN A 222 -8.49 -19.47 -3.45
C ASN A 222 -8.51 -19.01 -1.98
N PRO A 223 -9.36 -18.07 -1.56
CA PRO A 223 -9.31 -17.53 -0.21
C PRO A 223 -9.71 -18.53 0.88
N SER A 224 -10.45 -19.60 0.57
CA SER A 224 -10.93 -20.57 1.56
C SER A 224 -9.90 -21.66 1.88
N THR A 225 -9.04 -21.98 0.92
CA THR A 225 -8.05 -23.05 1.04
C THR A 225 -6.62 -22.54 0.93
N MET A 226 -6.44 -21.31 0.48
CA MET A 226 -5.16 -20.73 0.06
C MET A 226 -4.44 -21.55 -1.03
N ALA A 227 -5.16 -22.37 -1.79
CA ALA A 227 -4.61 -23.05 -2.96
C ALA A 227 -4.25 -22.05 -4.07
N THR A 228 -3.06 -22.17 -4.65
CA THR A 228 -2.63 -21.37 -5.80
C THR A 228 -3.52 -21.67 -7.01
N LEU A 229 -4.20 -20.65 -7.50
CA LEU A 229 -5.01 -20.70 -8.73
C LEU A 229 -4.21 -20.27 -9.95
N TYR A 230 -3.28 -19.32 -9.77
CA TYR A 230 -2.44 -18.80 -10.84
C TYR A 230 -1.12 -18.26 -10.28
N GLN A 231 -0.07 -18.36 -11.08
CA GLN A 231 1.20 -17.70 -10.86
C GLN A 231 1.80 -17.31 -12.21
N GLY A 232 2.28 -16.08 -12.36
CA GLY A 232 2.87 -15.62 -13.61
C GLY A 232 3.75 -14.39 -13.48
N ALA A 233 4.79 -14.30 -14.31
CA ALA A 233 5.64 -13.12 -14.37
C ALA A 233 4.86 -11.92 -14.93
N ALA A 234 4.94 -10.79 -14.22
CA ALA A 234 4.27 -9.53 -14.53
C ALA A 234 5.23 -8.44 -15.02
N GLY A 235 6.53 -8.70 -15.06
CA GLY A 235 7.52 -7.74 -15.53
C GLY A 235 8.79 -7.78 -14.72
N GLN A 236 9.63 -6.77 -14.94
CA GLN A 236 10.87 -6.59 -14.20
C GLN A 236 10.82 -5.32 -13.35
N TRP A 237 11.55 -5.36 -12.24
CA TRP A 237 11.84 -4.23 -11.39
C TRP A 237 13.35 -3.98 -11.39
N LEU A 238 13.78 -2.77 -11.71
CA LEU A 238 15.20 -2.47 -11.83
C LEU A 238 15.83 -2.18 -10.48
N LYS A 239 17.09 -2.59 -10.34
CA LYS A 239 17.92 -2.12 -9.25
C LYS A 239 18.23 -0.64 -9.38
N SER A 240 17.75 0.13 -8.41
CA SER A 240 18.20 1.52 -8.21
C SER A 240 19.71 1.52 -7.91
N PRO A 241 20.54 2.16 -8.76
CA PRO A 241 21.98 2.23 -8.54
C PRO A 241 22.31 2.91 -7.22
N GLY A 242 23.28 2.39 -6.48
CA GLY A 242 23.78 3.01 -5.23
C GLY A 242 22.87 2.85 -4.00
N THR A 243 21.71 2.19 -4.12
CA THR A 243 20.81 1.96 -2.97
C THR A 243 20.90 0.51 -2.48
N THR A 244 20.93 0.31 -1.16
CA THR A 244 20.71 -1.00 -0.51
C THR A 244 19.22 -1.39 -0.48
N TYR A 245 18.32 -0.43 -0.64
CA TYR A 245 16.87 -0.61 -0.65
C TYR A 245 16.29 -0.08 -1.95
N GLN A 246 15.56 -0.92 -2.68
CA GLN A 246 14.84 -0.48 -3.87
C GLN A 246 13.44 0.00 -3.50
N GLY A 247 13.10 1.23 -3.87
CA GLY A 247 11.71 1.65 -3.94
C GLY A 247 10.97 0.75 -4.93
N GLY A 248 9.73 0.35 -4.60
CA GLY A 248 8.95 -0.64 -5.36
C GLY A 248 8.39 -1.80 -4.53
N ALA A 249 8.89 -1.99 -3.31
CA ALA A 249 8.15 -2.77 -2.32
C ALA A 249 6.84 -2.03 -2.03
N MET A 250 5.71 -2.74 -2.05
CA MET A 250 4.34 -2.21 -1.95
C MET A 250 3.69 -1.75 -3.27
N VAL A 251 4.00 -2.40 -4.40
CA VAL A 251 3.13 -2.31 -5.59
C VAL A 251 1.98 -3.30 -5.49
N SER A 252 0.75 -2.83 -5.30
CA SER A 252 -0.44 -3.70 -5.32
C SER A 252 -1.06 -3.81 -6.71
N PRO A 253 -1.61 -4.98 -7.08
CA PRO A 253 -2.35 -5.12 -8.32
C PRO A 253 -3.64 -4.30 -8.26
N LEU A 254 -4.12 -3.84 -9.41
CA LEU A 254 -5.49 -3.34 -9.57
C LEU A 254 -6.31 -4.43 -10.24
N VAL A 255 -7.47 -4.77 -9.68
CA VAL A 255 -8.43 -5.69 -10.33
C VAL A 255 -9.65 -4.91 -10.76
N ALA A 256 -9.90 -4.85 -12.06
CA ALA A 256 -11.02 -4.11 -12.63
C ALA A 256 -11.46 -4.74 -13.95
N ASN A 257 -12.78 -4.77 -14.19
CA ASN A 257 -13.37 -5.21 -15.46
C ASN A 257 -12.87 -6.58 -15.95
N GLY A 258 -12.75 -7.55 -15.03
CA GLY A 258 -12.28 -8.91 -15.34
C GLY A 258 -10.79 -9.01 -15.69
N LYS A 259 -10.01 -7.97 -15.41
CA LYS A 259 -8.57 -7.90 -15.67
C LYS A 259 -7.80 -7.56 -14.39
N VAL A 260 -6.56 -8.02 -14.34
CA VAL A 260 -5.61 -7.71 -13.27
C VAL A 260 -4.45 -6.93 -13.85
N TYR A 261 -4.27 -5.70 -13.39
CA TYR A 261 -3.24 -4.77 -13.84
C TYR A 261 -2.13 -4.77 -12.81
N VAL A 262 -0.93 -5.15 -13.23
CA VAL A 262 0.24 -5.22 -12.36
C VAL A 262 1.27 -4.22 -12.87
N PRO A 263 1.56 -3.16 -12.11
CA PRO A 263 2.61 -2.23 -12.47
C PRO A 263 3.99 -2.90 -12.30
N ALA A 264 4.87 -2.61 -13.25
CA ALA A 264 6.28 -2.96 -13.19
C ALA A 264 7.11 -1.77 -13.69
N GLN A 265 8.43 -1.91 -13.80
CA GLN A 265 9.26 -0.83 -14.32
C GLN A 265 8.77 -0.42 -15.71
N GLU A 266 8.37 0.85 -15.86
CA GLU A 266 7.99 1.49 -17.14
C GLU A 266 6.87 0.77 -17.92
N GLN A 267 6.13 -0.12 -17.27
CA GLN A 267 5.08 -0.89 -17.91
C GLN A 267 3.97 -1.27 -16.94
N VAL A 268 2.81 -1.63 -17.51
CA VAL A 268 1.74 -2.31 -16.79
C VAL A 268 1.43 -3.59 -17.54
N THR A 269 1.58 -4.73 -16.88
CA THR A 269 1.15 -6.03 -17.43
C THR A 269 -0.29 -6.28 -17.06
N VAL A 270 -1.09 -6.66 -18.05
CA VAL A 270 -2.53 -6.88 -17.87
C VAL A 270 -2.84 -8.35 -18.08
N PHE A 271 -3.30 -9.00 -17.02
CA PHE A 271 -3.75 -10.38 -17.03
C PHE A 271 -5.27 -10.44 -17.21
N GLY A 272 -5.75 -11.47 -17.90
CA GLY A 272 -7.16 -11.77 -18.08
C GLY A 272 -7.34 -13.24 -18.45
N LEU A 273 -8.54 -13.76 -18.28
CA LEU A 273 -8.87 -15.13 -18.66
C LEU A 273 -8.81 -15.26 -20.19
N ARG A 274 -8.11 -16.28 -20.69
CA ARG A 274 -8.14 -16.64 -22.11
C ARG A 274 -9.34 -17.55 -22.33
N GLY A 275 -10.34 -17.08 -23.10
CA GLY A 275 -11.46 -17.92 -23.54
C GLY A 275 -12.50 -18.22 -22.46
N ALA A 276 -13.21 -17.20 -22.01
CA ALA A 276 -14.63 -17.32 -21.71
C ALA A 276 -15.28 -16.04 -22.21
N ALA A 277 -16.19 -16.18 -23.18
CA ALA A 277 -17.14 -15.14 -23.49
C ALA A 277 -17.69 -14.59 -22.16
N LEU A 278 -17.63 -13.27 -21.99
CA LEU A 278 -18.47 -12.59 -21.02
C LEU A 278 -19.89 -13.09 -21.28
N ALA A 279 -20.40 -13.97 -20.41
CA ALA A 279 -21.75 -14.51 -20.38
C ALA A 279 -22.42 -14.77 -21.76
N GLY A 280 -22.30 -16.00 -22.26
CA GLY A 280 -23.22 -16.53 -23.26
C GLY A 280 -22.64 -17.67 -24.09
N THR A 281 -22.70 -18.89 -23.58
CA THR A 281 -22.42 -20.20 -24.24
C THR A 281 -21.03 -20.83 -24.07
N LYS A 282 -21.07 -22.17 -24.11
CA LYS A 282 -20.23 -23.22 -23.50
C LYS A 282 -18.77 -23.26 -24.01
N PRO A 283 -17.77 -23.61 -23.16
CA PRO A 283 -16.37 -23.55 -23.56
C PRO A 283 -15.99 -24.69 -24.51
N SER A 284 -15.30 -24.35 -25.60
CA SER A 284 -14.50 -25.27 -26.40
C SER A 284 -13.02 -24.95 -26.19
N THR A 285 -12.22 -26.00 -26.08
CA THR A 285 -10.79 -26.03 -25.79
C THR A 285 -10.00 -25.09 -26.72
N VAL A 286 -9.15 -24.19 -26.17
CA VAL A 286 -8.25 -23.35 -26.96
C VAL A 286 -6.82 -23.45 -26.42
N THR A 287 -5.93 -23.90 -27.29
CA THR A 287 -4.48 -23.96 -27.09
C THR A 287 -3.86 -22.55 -27.17
N LEU A 288 -2.90 -22.26 -26.30
CA LEU A 288 -2.30 -20.94 -26.15
C LEU A 288 -1.32 -20.61 -27.30
N ALA A 289 -1.45 -19.41 -27.90
CA ALA A 289 -0.38 -18.76 -28.66
C ALA A 289 0.48 -17.86 -27.73
N PRO A 290 1.80 -17.72 -27.99
CA PRO A 290 2.70 -16.87 -27.21
C PRO A 290 2.30 -15.39 -27.28
N PRO A 291 2.71 -14.56 -26.30
CA PRO A 291 2.34 -13.15 -26.24
C PRO A 291 2.84 -12.41 -27.48
N THR A 292 1.92 -11.78 -28.21
CA THR A 292 2.27 -10.78 -29.21
C THR A 292 2.83 -9.55 -28.50
N THR A 293 3.92 -9.04 -29.07
CA THR A 293 4.70 -7.89 -28.65
C THR A 293 3.86 -6.73 -28.13
N ALA A 294 4.32 -6.15 -27.02
CA ALA A 294 3.83 -4.90 -26.44
C ALA A 294 3.58 -3.84 -27.52
N LEU A 295 2.48 -3.10 -27.39
CA LEU A 295 2.31 -1.83 -28.10
C LEU A 295 3.53 -0.96 -27.80
N ALA A 296 4.42 -0.84 -28.77
CA ALA A 296 5.55 0.05 -28.68
C ALA A 296 5.00 1.46 -28.45
N ALA A 297 5.31 2.03 -27.28
CA ALA A 297 5.19 3.47 -27.08
C ALA A 297 5.96 4.12 -28.23
N THR A 298 5.28 4.94 -29.02
CA THR A 298 5.90 5.69 -30.11
C THR A 298 6.94 6.61 -29.48
N ALA A 299 8.22 6.26 -29.63
CA ALA A 299 9.32 7.14 -29.34
C ALA A 299 9.17 8.37 -30.24
N ARG A 300 8.65 9.48 -29.69
CA ARG A 300 8.68 10.77 -30.39
C ARG A 300 10.13 11.23 -30.45
N GLY A 301 10.53 11.63 -31.66
CA GLY A 301 11.90 11.98 -32.02
C GLY A 301 12.54 12.99 -31.06
N HIS A 302 13.83 12.78 -30.82
CA HIS A 302 14.70 13.66 -30.06
C HIS A 302 14.75 15.07 -30.70
N ALA A 303 14.00 16.00 -30.13
CA ALA A 303 14.47 17.37 -30.00
C ALA A 303 15.54 17.40 -28.90
N ALA A 304 16.47 18.37 -28.94
CA ALA A 304 17.65 18.49 -28.06
C ALA A 304 17.42 17.96 -26.63
N ALA A 305 18.38 17.16 -26.13
CA ALA A 305 18.27 16.49 -24.82
C ALA A 305 17.72 17.45 -23.75
N PRO A 306 16.59 17.12 -23.11
CA PRO A 306 15.94 18.07 -22.22
C PRO A 306 16.82 18.31 -20.99
N HIS A 307 17.04 19.58 -20.68
CA HIS A 307 17.76 20.01 -19.49
C HIS A 307 17.03 19.53 -18.24
N ARG A 308 17.79 19.26 -17.18
CA ARG A 308 17.27 18.83 -15.88
C ARG A 308 17.69 19.84 -14.83
N VAL A 309 16.69 20.41 -14.15
CA VAL A 309 16.92 21.42 -13.11
C VAL A 309 16.27 20.98 -11.81
N LEU A 310 17.08 20.85 -10.77
CA LEU A 310 16.62 20.57 -9.41
C LEU A 310 16.50 21.88 -8.63
N GLY A 311 15.37 22.07 -7.96
CA GLY A 311 15.19 23.26 -7.12
C GLY A 311 13.96 23.20 -6.23
N ARG A 312 13.73 24.30 -5.51
CA ARG A 312 12.58 24.48 -4.63
C ARG A 312 11.62 25.52 -5.20
N ILE A 313 10.33 25.21 -5.24
CA ILE A 313 9.30 26.16 -5.65
C ILE A 313 9.26 27.30 -4.63
N VAL A 314 9.46 28.54 -5.06
CA VAL A 314 9.42 29.74 -4.19
C VAL A 314 8.23 30.65 -4.50
N ALA A 315 7.62 30.52 -5.67
CA ALA A 315 6.37 31.17 -6.05
C ALA A 315 5.61 30.29 -7.05
N LEU A 316 4.28 30.36 -7.06
CA LEU A 316 3.41 29.53 -7.90
C LEU A 316 2.16 30.32 -8.30
N THR A 317 1.76 30.22 -9.57
CA THR A 317 0.50 30.75 -10.10
C THR A 317 -0.01 29.82 -11.19
N GLY A 318 -0.99 28.98 -10.85
CA GLY A 318 -1.51 27.95 -11.76
C GLY A 318 -0.42 26.96 -12.18
N ALA A 319 -0.24 26.79 -13.49
CA ALA A 319 0.78 25.90 -14.07
C ALA A 319 2.19 26.51 -14.13
N ARG A 320 2.37 27.77 -13.70
CA ARG A 320 3.66 28.47 -13.74
C ARG A 320 4.22 28.66 -12.34
N PHE A 321 5.52 28.43 -12.17
CA PHE A 321 6.19 28.62 -10.89
C PHE A 321 7.61 29.15 -11.02
N THR A 322 8.09 29.79 -9.96
CA THR A 322 9.49 30.17 -9.81
C THR A 322 10.21 29.11 -9.01
N LEU A 323 11.26 28.53 -9.59
CA LEU A 323 12.13 27.53 -9.00
C LEU A 323 13.42 28.21 -8.54
N ARG A 324 13.76 28.10 -7.25
CA ARG A 324 15.10 28.42 -6.76
C ARG A 324 15.98 27.18 -6.93
N THR A 325 16.96 27.25 -7.83
CA THR A 325 17.91 26.16 -8.08
C THR A 325 18.85 25.98 -6.88
N ARG A 326 19.63 24.89 -6.88
CA ARG A 326 20.64 24.64 -5.83
C ARG A 326 21.71 25.72 -5.74
N ALA A 327 22.09 26.29 -6.88
CA ALA A 327 23.00 27.42 -6.98
C ALA A 327 22.38 28.77 -6.52
N GLY A 328 21.12 28.77 -6.09
CA GLY A 328 20.40 29.95 -5.62
C GLY A 328 19.75 30.80 -6.72
N ALA A 329 19.95 30.44 -8.00
CA ALA A 329 19.34 31.16 -9.12
C ALA A 329 17.82 30.95 -9.16
N LEU A 330 17.09 31.96 -9.63
CA LEU A 330 15.64 31.89 -9.84
C LEU A 330 15.35 31.57 -11.30
N LEU A 331 14.54 30.55 -11.53
CA LEU A 331 14.11 30.09 -12.85
C LEU A 331 12.58 30.11 -12.93
N GLN A 332 12.03 30.77 -13.96
CA GLN A 332 10.61 30.67 -14.26
C GLN A 332 10.34 29.37 -15.01
N VAL A 333 9.37 28.58 -14.56
CA VAL A 333 9.00 27.30 -15.13
C VAL A 333 7.53 27.34 -15.55
N ASP A 334 7.25 26.94 -16.78
CA ASP A 334 5.90 26.67 -17.28
C ASP A 334 5.69 25.16 -17.38
N ALA A 335 4.84 24.61 -16.52
CA ALA A 335 4.55 23.18 -16.45
C ALA A 335 3.25 22.79 -17.17
N SER A 336 2.69 23.68 -17.99
CA SER A 336 1.43 23.42 -18.70
C SER A 336 1.49 22.15 -19.58
N GLU A 337 2.67 21.87 -20.16
CA GLU A 337 2.89 20.66 -20.96
C GLU A 337 2.91 19.40 -20.09
N ALA A 338 3.76 19.38 -19.06
CA ALA A 338 3.86 18.27 -18.10
C ALA A 338 2.49 17.91 -17.48
N ILE A 339 1.70 18.92 -17.12
CA ILE A 339 0.35 18.72 -16.57
C ILE A 339 -0.58 18.10 -17.62
N ARG A 340 -0.56 18.59 -18.86
CA ARG A 340 -1.44 18.11 -19.94
C ARG A 340 -1.06 16.72 -20.45
N SER A 341 0.23 16.38 -20.46
CA SER A 341 0.73 15.06 -20.87
C SER A 341 0.57 14.00 -19.77
N GLY A 342 0.36 14.43 -18.52
CA GLY A 342 0.32 13.54 -17.36
C GLY A 342 1.71 13.15 -16.83
N ASP A 343 2.79 13.67 -17.41
CA ASP A 343 4.17 13.49 -16.91
C ASP A 343 4.46 14.47 -15.77
N PHE A 344 3.63 14.36 -14.72
CA PHE A 344 3.59 15.28 -13.60
C PHE A 344 3.25 14.49 -12.33
N SER A 345 4.23 14.32 -11.44
CA SER A 345 4.08 13.51 -10.22
C SER A 345 4.28 14.30 -8.92
N ALA A 346 4.61 15.58 -8.99
CA ALA A 346 4.80 16.44 -7.82
C ALA A 346 3.59 17.37 -7.59
N PRO A 347 2.90 17.32 -6.44
CA PRO A 347 1.95 18.38 -6.09
C PRO A 347 2.69 19.73 -6.00
N LEU A 348 2.24 20.75 -6.75
CA LEU A 348 2.86 22.08 -6.77
C LEU A 348 2.38 22.93 -5.59
N PHE A 349 3.29 23.25 -4.68
CA PHE A 349 3.09 24.27 -3.65
C PHE A 349 4.43 24.91 -3.28
N VAL A 350 4.37 26.14 -2.74
CA VAL A 350 5.57 26.87 -2.31
C VAL A 350 6.30 26.06 -1.22
N GLY A 351 7.60 25.87 -1.40
CA GLY A 351 8.44 25.07 -0.52
C GLY A 351 8.69 23.66 -1.02
N LYS A 352 7.99 23.15 -2.04
CA LYS A 352 8.22 21.79 -2.56
C LYS A 352 9.53 21.70 -3.38
N PRO A 353 10.46 20.78 -3.05
CA PRO A 353 11.56 20.43 -3.95
C PRO A 353 11.05 19.57 -5.12
N VAL A 354 11.45 19.95 -6.34
CA VAL A 354 11.04 19.30 -7.59
C VAL A 354 12.23 19.19 -8.56
N LEU A 355 12.23 18.13 -9.35
CA LEU A 355 13.08 17.99 -10.52
C LEU A 355 12.24 18.30 -11.76
N VAL A 356 12.66 19.31 -12.53
CA VAL A 356 12.01 19.68 -13.79
C VAL A 356 12.87 19.27 -14.97
N THR A 357 12.23 18.67 -15.98
CA THR A 357 12.87 18.27 -17.23
C THR A 357 12.22 19.03 -18.37
N GLY A 358 12.99 19.69 -19.22
CA GLY A 358 12.43 20.60 -20.23
C GLY A 358 13.44 21.37 -21.05
N THR A 359 12.97 22.40 -21.73
CA THR A 359 13.81 23.27 -22.56
C THR A 359 13.62 24.73 -22.18
N ARG A 360 14.68 25.53 -22.32
CA ARG A 360 14.63 26.96 -22.02
C ARG A 360 14.42 27.75 -23.30
N VAL A 361 13.33 28.52 -23.38
CA VAL A 361 13.00 29.40 -24.50
C VAL A 361 12.59 30.76 -23.94
N GLY A 362 13.22 31.84 -24.43
CA GLY A 362 12.86 33.21 -24.01
C GLY A 362 12.97 33.47 -22.51
N GLY A 363 13.89 32.79 -21.81
CA GLY A 363 14.10 32.94 -20.36
C GLY A 363 13.16 32.11 -19.48
N VAL A 364 12.13 31.50 -20.05
CA VAL A 364 11.20 30.57 -19.39
C VAL A 364 11.63 29.13 -19.66
N PHE A 365 11.53 28.28 -18.65
CA PHE A 365 11.78 26.85 -18.75
C PHE A 365 10.46 26.12 -19.00
N HIS A 366 10.27 25.59 -20.20
CA HIS A 366 9.09 24.83 -20.57
C HIS A 366 9.28 23.37 -20.14
N ALA A 367 8.64 22.99 -19.05
CA ALA A 367 8.77 21.66 -18.47
C ALA A 367 7.87 20.66 -19.19
N VAL A 368 8.48 19.60 -19.72
CA VAL A 368 7.80 18.42 -20.27
C VAL A 368 7.57 17.36 -19.20
N SER A 369 8.33 17.39 -18.10
CA SER A 369 8.11 16.57 -16.91
C SER A 369 8.39 17.36 -15.63
N VAL A 370 7.59 17.12 -14.59
CA VAL A 370 7.83 17.62 -13.22
C VAL A 370 7.67 16.48 -12.23
N SER A 371 8.76 16.13 -11.56
CA SER A 371 8.79 14.99 -10.62
C SER A 371 9.17 15.40 -9.21
N ARG A 372 8.71 14.59 -8.24
CA ARG A 372 9.06 14.76 -6.82
C ARG A 372 10.56 14.63 -6.62
N ALA A 373 11.14 15.49 -5.78
CA ALA A 373 12.48 15.30 -5.24
C ALA A 373 12.38 15.21 -3.71
N ASP A 374 13.10 14.27 -3.10
CA ASP A 374 13.04 14.06 -1.65
C ASP A 374 14.00 15.01 -0.89
N SER A 375 15.04 15.52 -1.55
CA SER A 375 15.91 16.58 -1.04
C SER A 375 16.61 17.34 -2.19
N LEU A 376 17.32 18.43 -1.87
CA LEU A 376 18.18 19.15 -2.82
C LEU A 376 19.59 18.53 -2.94
N GLN A 377 19.88 17.43 -2.26
CA GLN A 377 21.19 16.75 -2.34
C GLN A 377 21.17 15.64 -3.39
N GLY A 378 22.20 15.57 -4.25
CA GLY A 378 22.48 14.42 -5.12
C GLY A 378 21.89 14.39 -6.54
N GLY A 379 21.16 15.41 -7.02
CA GLY A 379 20.68 15.45 -8.42
C GLY A 379 21.69 16.07 -9.41
N PRO A 380 21.54 15.89 -10.73
CA PRO A 380 22.26 16.68 -11.74
C PRO A 380 21.57 18.04 -11.97
N ASP A 381 22.36 19.12 -12.07
CA ASP A 381 21.96 20.37 -12.72
C ASP A 381 22.71 20.36 -14.07
N SER A 382 22.02 20.11 -15.17
CA SER A 382 22.62 19.99 -16.51
C SER A 382 21.71 20.55 -17.59
#